data_AF-A0A2V9E4N5-F1
#
_entry.id   AF-A0A2V9E4N5-F1
#
_cell.length_a   1.000
_cell.length_b   1.000
_cell.length_c   1.000
_cell.angle_alpha   90.00
_cell.angle_beta   90.00
_cell.angle_gamma   90.00
#
_symmetry.space_group_name_H-M   'P 1'
#
loop_
_entity.id
_entity.type
_entity.pdbx_description
1 polymer ?
#
loop_
_entity_poly.entity_id
_entity_poly.type
_entity_poly.pdbx_seq_one_letter_code
_entity_poly.pdbx_strand_id
1 'polypeptide(L)'
;MPPAPAQPVPVPRQRFRFIQIDPSRYATLEQVESLVEPAYKRAEAARAGTQIVLKAGPLDDLDHPGHSSYFIGICYPAGSHPEEKIGERIFDELREECHQIRVEMKLPVVEILESHSKYRRLVKDFGF
;
A
#
# COMPACT_ATOMS: atom_id res chain seq x y z
N MET A 1 29.51 16.19 -36.58
CA MET A 1 29.37 16.27 -35.11
C MET A 1 28.48 15.12 -34.67
N PRO A 2 28.90 14.27 -33.72
CA PRO A 2 27.98 13.27 -33.15
C PRO A 2 26.91 13.97 -32.29
N PRO A 3 25.68 13.43 -32.22
CA PRO A 3 24.64 13.96 -31.33
C PRO A 3 25.06 13.77 -29.87
N ALA A 4 24.77 14.78 -29.03
CA ALA A 4 24.99 14.69 -27.60
C ALA A 4 24.18 13.51 -27.03
N PRO A 5 24.71 12.76 -26.04
CA PRO A 5 23.98 11.68 -25.39
C PRO A 5 22.65 12.24 -24.84
N ALA A 6 21.55 11.56 -25.14
CA ALA A 6 20.25 11.86 -24.56
C ALA A 6 20.42 11.88 -23.03
N GLN A 7 20.16 13.04 -22.41
CA GLN A 7 20.17 13.13 -20.96
C GLN A 7 19.16 12.11 -20.41
N PRO A 8 19.50 11.33 -19.37
CA PRO A 8 18.56 10.39 -18.78
C PRO A 8 17.34 11.19 -18.32
N VAL A 9 16.18 10.88 -18.91
CA VAL A 9 14.91 11.44 -18.48
C VAL A 9 14.78 11.09 -16.99
N PRO A 10 14.62 12.07 -16.08
CA PRO A 10 14.53 11.77 -14.66
C PRO A 10 13.33 10.84 -14.47
N VAL A 11 13.60 9.59 -14.09
CA VAL A 11 12.55 8.66 -13.70
C VAL A 11 11.88 9.30 -12.48
N PRO A 12 10.57 9.56 -12.51
CA PRO A 12 9.89 10.16 -11.39
C PRO A 12 10.15 9.30 -10.15
N ARG A 13 10.63 9.94 -9.08
CA ARG A 13 10.89 9.23 -7.82
C ARG A 13 9.56 8.61 -7.37
N GLN A 14 9.50 7.29 -7.24
CA GLN A 14 8.29 6.64 -6.75
C GLN A 14 8.29 6.61 -5.23
N ARG A 15 7.10 6.69 -4.64
CA ARG A 15 6.88 6.50 -3.21
C ARG A 15 5.95 5.33 -3.00
N PHE A 16 6.32 4.48 -2.04
CA PHE A 16 5.55 3.31 -1.66
C PHE A 16 5.06 3.47 -0.23
N ARG A 17 3.81 3.14 0.04
CA ARG A 17 3.26 3.09 1.40
C ARG A 17 2.46 1.82 1.56
N PHE A 18 2.49 1.23 2.76
CA PHE A 18 1.79 -0.01 3.03
C PHE A 18 1.07 0.04 4.37
N ILE A 19 -0.07 -0.65 4.43
CA ILE A 19 -0.83 -0.93 5.64
C ILE A 19 -0.81 -2.44 5.83
N GLN A 20 -0.44 -2.88 7.03
CA GLN A 20 -0.60 -4.26 7.48
C GLN A 20 -1.83 -4.34 8.38
N ILE A 21 -2.67 -5.33 8.13
CA ILE A 21 -3.81 -5.70 8.96
C ILE A 21 -3.58 -7.13 9.40
N ASP A 22 -3.35 -7.30 10.69
CA ASP A 22 -3.13 -8.61 11.29
C ASP A 22 -4.49 -9.23 11.63
N PRO A 23 -4.92 -10.31 10.95
CA PRO A 23 -6.19 -10.97 11.27
C PRO A 23 -6.17 -11.59 12.68
N SER A 24 -4.98 -12.03 13.14
CA SER A 24 -4.74 -12.63 14.45
C SER A 24 -5.84 -13.62 14.87
N ARG A 25 -6.04 -13.82 16.17
CA ARG A 25 -7.10 -14.70 16.71
C ARG A 25 -8.52 -14.12 16.55
N TYR A 26 -8.66 -13.00 15.85
CA TYR A 26 -9.88 -12.17 15.86
C TYR A 26 -10.68 -12.28 14.56
N ALA A 27 -10.03 -12.56 13.43
CA ALA A 27 -10.67 -12.72 12.14
C ALA A 27 -9.92 -13.70 11.24
N THR A 28 -10.57 -14.16 10.16
CA THR A 28 -9.88 -14.82 9.04
C THR A 28 -9.39 -13.78 8.02
N LEU A 29 -8.48 -14.18 7.13
CA LEU A 29 -8.04 -13.32 6.02
C LEU A 29 -9.20 -12.90 5.11
N GLU A 30 -10.13 -13.82 4.81
CA GLU A 30 -11.32 -13.54 3.99
C GLU A 30 -12.24 -12.52 4.65
N GLN A 31 -12.36 -12.56 5.98
CA GLN A 31 -13.11 -11.56 6.74
C GLN A 31 -12.43 -10.20 6.68
N VAL A 32 -11.10 -10.15 6.85
CA VAL A 32 -10.35 -8.91 6.71
C VAL A 32 -10.49 -8.34 5.30
N GLU A 33 -10.33 -9.17 4.26
CA GLU A 33 -10.54 -8.80 2.87
C GLU A 33 -11.93 -8.21 2.65
N SER A 34 -12.98 -8.88 3.13
CA SER A 34 -14.36 -8.41 3.03
C SER A 34 -14.59 -7.06 3.71
N LEU A 35 -13.92 -6.82 4.85
CA LEU A 35 -14.02 -5.55 5.58
C LEU A 35 -13.34 -4.39 4.82
N VAL A 36 -12.20 -4.66 4.18
CA VAL A 36 -11.44 -3.62 3.48
C VAL A 36 -11.87 -3.44 2.02
N GLU A 37 -12.52 -4.43 1.41
CA GLU A 37 -12.91 -4.42 0.00
C GLU A 37 -13.70 -3.15 -0.38
N PRO A 38 -14.67 -2.65 0.41
CA PRO A 38 -15.38 -1.41 0.08
C PRO A 38 -14.46 -0.19 0.01
N ALA A 39 -13.52 -0.05 0.95
CA ALA A 39 -12.56 1.04 0.97
C ALA A 39 -11.55 0.91 -0.18
N TYR A 40 -11.09 -0.32 -0.46
CA TYR A 40 -10.20 -0.64 -1.56
C TYR A 40 -10.84 -0.30 -2.92
N LYS A 41 -12.09 -0.68 -3.16
CA LYS A 41 -12.82 -0.34 -4.40
C LYS A 41 -13.00 1.17 -4.60
N ARG A 42 -13.21 1.93 -3.51
CA ARG A 42 -13.24 3.41 -3.57
C ARG A 42 -11.88 3.99 -3.97
N ALA A 43 -10.80 3.47 -3.38
CA ALA A 43 -9.44 3.86 -3.72
C ALA A 43 -9.06 3.50 -5.17
N GLU A 44 -9.46 2.31 -5.65
CA GLU A 44 -9.36 1.87 -7.04
C GLU A 44 -10.06 2.84 -8.00
N ALA A 45 -11.27 3.28 -7.66
CA ALA A 45 -12.01 4.27 -8.45
C ALA A 45 -11.33 5.64 -8.41
N ALA A 46 -10.83 6.07 -7.24
CA ALA A 46 -10.16 7.36 -7.05
C ALA A 46 -8.82 7.46 -7.80
N ARG A 47 -8.11 6.34 -8.00
CA ARG A 47 -6.87 6.29 -8.80
C ARG A 47 -7.11 6.15 -10.31
N ALA A 48 -8.34 5.92 -10.77
CA ALA A 48 -8.61 5.66 -12.17
C ALA A 48 -8.08 6.79 -13.06
N GLY A 49 -7.29 6.44 -14.09
CA GLY A 49 -6.68 7.41 -15.00
C GLY A 49 -5.41 8.09 -14.49
N THR A 50 -4.85 7.65 -13.36
CA THR A 50 -3.56 8.12 -12.83
C THR A 50 -2.46 7.06 -12.96
N GLN A 51 -1.20 7.44 -12.73
CA GLN A 51 -0.06 6.52 -12.63
C GLN A 51 0.04 5.81 -11.27
N ILE A 52 -0.97 5.96 -10.40
CA ILE A 52 -1.02 5.37 -9.07
C ILE A 52 -1.38 3.88 -9.20
N VAL A 53 -0.59 3.04 -8.54
CA VAL A 53 -0.80 1.60 -8.47
C VAL A 53 -1.22 1.25 -7.05
N LEU A 54 -2.38 0.61 -6.92
CA LEU A 54 -2.87 0.09 -5.65
C LEU A 54 -2.92 -1.45 -5.75
N LYS A 55 -2.47 -2.13 -4.70
CA LYS A 55 -2.48 -3.59 -4.61
C LYS A 55 -2.87 -3.99 -3.19
N ALA A 56 -3.57 -5.10 -3.04
CA ALA A 56 -3.88 -5.66 -1.73
C ALA A 56 -3.84 -7.19 -1.79
N GLY A 57 -3.57 -7.83 -0.66
CA GLY A 57 -3.62 -9.28 -0.54
C GLY A 57 -2.95 -9.83 0.71
N PRO A 58 -3.16 -11.12 1.01
CA PRO A 58 -2.49 -11.80 2.10
C PRO A 58 -1.01 -12.05 1.78
N LEU A 59 -0.14 -11.83 2.76
CA LEU A 59 1.27 -12.22 2.70
C LEU A 59 1.69 -12.90 4.00
N ASP A 60 2.56 -13.90 3.88
CA ASP A 60 3.12 -14.61 5.02
C ASP A 60 4.03 -13.71 5.86
N ASP A 61 3.77 -13.73 7.17
CA ASP A 61 4.62 -13.09 8.14
C ASP A 61 5.89 -13.93 8.34
N LEU A 62 7.04 -13.39 7.92
CA LEU A 62 8.32 -14.08 8.12
C LEU A 62 8.72 -14.12 9.61
N ASP A 63 8.21 -13.19 10.41
CA ASP A 63 8.50 -13.19 11.85
C ASP A 63 7.69 -14.29 12.58
N HIS A 64 6.59 -14.75 11.98
CA HIS A 64 5.68 -15.73 12.55
C HIS A 64 5.29 -16.79 11.50
N PRO A 65 6.10 -17.84 11.33
CA PRO A 65 5.81 -18.92 10.39
C PRO A 65 4.43 -19.54 10.65
N GLY A 66 3.59 -19.62 9.62
CA GLY A 66 2.21 -20.09 9.72
C GLY A 66 1.19 -19.01 10.08
N HIS A 67 1.62 -17.75 10.15
CA HIS A 67 0.75 -16.57 10.27
C HIS A 67 0.85 -15.73 8.99
N SER A 68 -0.30 -15.32 8.47
CA SER A 68 -0.37 -14.45 7.30
C SER A 68 -1.18 -13.20 7.67
N SER A 69 -0.67 -12.03 7.27
CA SER A 69 -1.37 -10.77 7.45
C SER A 69 -1.92 -10.29 6.11
N TYR A 70 -2.99 -9.48 6.15
CA TYR A 70 -3.49 -8.82 4.97
C TYR A 70 -2.78 -7.49 4.79
N PHE A 71 -2.27 -7.22 3.59
CA PHE A 71 -1.53 -6.01 3.29
C PHE A 71 -2.22 -5.20 2.20
N ILE A 72 -2.18 -3.88 2.33
CA ILE A 72 -2.60 -2.93 1.29
C ILE A 72 -1.40 -2.07 0.96
N GLY A 73 -0.97 -2.05 -0.29
CA GLY A 73 0.16 -1.26 -0.79
C GLY A 73 -0.30 -0.26 -1.84
N ILE A 74 0.26 0.95 -1.78
CA ILE A 74 0.11 1.97 -2.81
C ILE A 74 1.50 2.40 -3.30
N CYS A 75 1.60 2.65 -4.61
CA CYS A 75 2.74 3.25 -5.27
C CYS A 75 2.27 4.46 -6.08
N TYR A 76 2.94 5.61 -5.92
CA TYR A 76 2.62 6.81 -6.67
C TYR A 76 3.87 7.66 -6.96
N PRO A 77 3.86 8.49 -8.02
CA PRO A 77 4.93 9.43 -8.29
C PRO A 77 5.09 10.46 -7.17
N ALA A 78 6.32 10.77 -6.82
CA ALA A 78 6.70 11.76 -5.83
C ALA A 78 7.62 12.82 -6.45
N GLY A 79 7.73 13.96 -5.76
CA GLY A 79 8.55 15.08 -6.22
C GLY A 79 7.75 16.07 -7.07
N SER A 80 6.78 16.73 -6.44
CA SER A 80 5.95 17.80 -7.04
C SER A 80 5.05 17.35 -8.19
N HIS A 81 4.82 16.04 -8.33
CA HIS A 81 3.80 15.52 -9.22
C HIS A 81 2.40 15.79 -8.63
N PRO A 82 1.41 16.16 -9.45
CA PRO A 82 0.02 16.32 -8.97
C PRO A 82 -0.54 15.01 -8.36
N GLU A 83 -0.05 13.86 -8.84
CA GLU A 83 -0.42 12.54 -8.35
C GLU A 83 0.13 12.23 -6.96
N GLU A 84 1.14 12.96 -6.49
CA GLU A 84 1.66 12.83 -5.11
C GLU A 84 0.56 13.13 -4.10
N LYS A 85 -0.16 14.24 -4.29
CA LYS A 85 -1.28 14.64 -3.42
C LYS A 85 -2.47 13.68 -3.52
N ILE A 86 -2.71 13.14 -4.72
CA ILE A 86 -3.80 12.17 -4.94
C ILE A 86 -3.46 10.85 -4.24
N GLY A 87 -2.23 10.36 -4.39
CA GLY A 87 -1.74 9.14 -3.74
C GLY A 87 -1.73 9.26 -2.22
N GLU A 88 -1.28 10.40 -1.69
CA GLU A 88 -1.33 10.69 -0.25
C GLU A 88 -2.77 10.69 0.27
N ARG A 89 -3.69 11.39 -0.42
CA ARG A 89 -5.10 11.40 -0.02
C ARG A 89 -5.73 10.01 -0.04
N ILE A 90 -5.55 9.26 -1.13
CA ILE A 90 -6.09 7.89 -1.25
C ILE A 90 -5.56 7.00 -0.13
N PHE A 91 -4.27 7.09 0.19
CA PHE A 91 -3.69 6.30 1.25
C PHE A 91 -4.20 6.72 2.63
N ASP A 92 -4.31 8.01 2.89
CA ASP A 92 -4.76 8.51 4.19
C ASP A 92 -6.23 8.13 4.45
N GLU A 93 -7.09 8.17 3.41
CA GLU A 93 -8.46 7.66 3.45
C GLU A 93 -8.50 6.15 3.74
N LEU A 94 -7.73 5.34 2.99
CA LEU A 94 -7.63 3.89 3.23
C LEU A 94 -7.14 3.59 4.65
N ARG A 95 -6.17 4.34 5.14
CA ARG A 95 -5.61 4.19 6.48
C ARG A 95 -6.64 4.49 7.55
N GLU A 96 -7.43 5.55 7.38
CA GLU A 96 -8.49 5.92 8.31
C GLU A 96 -9.55 4.82 8.41
N GLU A 97 -9.99 4.28 7.27
CA GLU A 97 -10.94 3.16 7.20
C GLU A 97 -10.37 1.89 7.88
N CYS A 98 -9.11 1.56 7.62
CA CYS A 98 -8.44 0.45 8.30
C CYS A 98 -8.31 0.69 9.82
N HIS A 99 -8.10 1.95 10.24
CA HIS A 99 -8.10 2.32 11.65
C HIS A 99 -9.48 2.19 12.30
N GLN A 100 -10.57 2.46 11.59
CA GLN A 100 -11.92 2.21 12.10
C GLN A 100 -12.14 0.71 12.30
N ILE A 101 -11.72 -0.13 11.35
CA ILE A 101 -11.73 -1.60 11.49
C ILE A 101 -10.95 -2.03 12.74
N ARG A 102 -9.78 -1.43 13.02
CA ARG A 102 -9.02 -1.68 14.26
C ARG A 102 -9.84 -1.39 15.51
N VAL A 103 -10.61 -0.31 15.54
CA VAL A 103 -11.40 0.08 16.71
C VAL A 103 -12.60 -0.84 16.90
N GLU A 104 -13.35 -1.11 15.82
CA GLU A 104 -14.58 -1.91 15.86
C GLU A 104 -14.30 -3.40 16.10
N MET A 105 -13.32 -3.95 15.38
CA MET A 105 -13.02 -5.38 15.37
C MET A 105 -11.82 -5.76 16.23
N LYS A 106 -11.15 -4.78 16.86
CA LYS A 106 -9.92 -4.96 17.66
C LYS A 106 -8.78 -5.60 16.88
N LEU A 107 -8.78 -5.46 15.55
CA LEU A 107 -7.74 -5.98 14.67
C LEU A 107 -6.49 -5.08 14.73
N PRO A 108 -5.29 -5.64 14.94
CA PRO A 108 -4.06 -4.85 14.84
C PRO A 108 -3.87 -4.32 13.42
N VAL A 109 -3.73 -3.00 13.30
CA VAL A 109 -3.45 -2.32 12.03
C VAL A 109 -2.20 -1.46 12.20
N VAL A 110 -1.24 -1.63 11.32
CA VAL A 110 0.08 -1.00 11.38
C VAL A 110 0.44 -0.41 10.03
N GLU A 111 0.85 0.87 10.01
CA GLU A 111 1.44 1.48 8.82
C GLU A 111 2.93 1.11 8.73
N ILE A 112 3.34 0.58 7.58
CA ILE A 112 4.73 0.18 7.34
C ILE A 112 5.47 1.33 6.67
N LEU A 113 6.24 2.07 7.47
CA LEU A 113 7.07 3.18 7.03
C LEU A 113 8.34 2.71 6.30
N GLU A 114 9.01 3.60 5.56
CA GLU A 114 10.26 3.32 4.84
C GLU A 114 11.39 2.79 5.75
N SER A 115 11.36 3.16 7.03
CA SER A 115 12.31 2.72 8.05
C SER A 115 12.03 1.31 8.59
N HIS A 116 10.89 0.71 8.26
CA HIS A 116 10.49 -0.59 8.76
C HIS A 116 11.26 -1.71 8.06
N SER A 117 11.69 -2.74 8.80
CA SER A 117 12.49 -3.87 8.28
C SER A 117 11.80 -4.60 7.11
N LYS A 118 10.47 -4.70 7.15
CA LYS A 118 9.64 -5.33 6.10
C LYS A 118 9.50 -4.50 4.82
N TYR A 119 9.78 -3.18 4.85
CA TYR A 119 9.43 -2.26 3.76
C TYR A 119 10.00 -2.69 2.40
N ARG A 120 11.32 -2.93 2.31
CA ARG A 120 11.96 -3.35 1.04
C ARG A 120 11.44 -4.67 0.51
N ARG A 121 11.10 -5.60 1.41
CA ARG A 121 10.50 -6.88 1.04
C ARG A 121 9.10 -6.66 0.48
N LEU A 122 8.26 -5.86 1.14
CA LEU A 122 6.90 -5.59 0.67
C LEU A 122 6.88 -4.95 -0.71
N VAL A 123 7.79 -4.01 -1.00
CA VAL A 123 7.95 -3.46 -2.36
C VAL A 123 8.17 -4.57 -3.39
N LYS A 124 9.06 -5.53 -3.08
CA LYS A 124 9.36 -6.68 -3.95
C LYS A 124 8.20 -7.68 -4.05
N ASP A 125 7.62 -8.08 -2.92
CA ASP A 125 6.59 -9.13 -2.84
C ASP A 125 5.28 -8.65 -3.47
N PHE A 126 4.97 -7.36 -3.38
CA PHE A 126 3.87 -6.74 -4.12
C PHE A 126 4.20 -6.52 -5.61
N GLY A 127 5.44 -6.67 -6.04
CA GLY A 127 5.89 -6.46 -7.42
C GLY A 127 5.70 -5.01 -7.88
N PHE A 128 6.05 -4.06 -7.02
CA PHE A 128 6.11 -2.65 -7.35
C PHE A 128 7.44 -2.27 -8.04
#